data_AF-A3J7G3-F1
#
_entry.id   AF-A3J7G3-F1
#
_cell.length_a   1.000
_cell.length_b   1.000
_cell.length_c   1.000
_cell.angle_alpha   90.00
_cell.angle_beta   90.00
_cell.angle_gamma   90.00
#
_symmetry.space_group_name_H-M   'P 1'
#
loop_
_entity.id
_entity.type
_entity.pdbx_description
1 polymer ?
#
loop_
_entity_poly.entity_id
_entity_poly.type
_entity_poly.pdbx_seq_one_letter_code
_entity_poly.pdbx_strand_id
1 'polypeptide(L)'
;MLKNNKLRARNLIIIFLIIFILNIITIISDLMQYSMLNSLEGFSMEEAELNDLRQSIIGITMFSVYVCCYVLFILWFRRAYYNLHQVVKHLEHSEGWAAGAWFVPFINFFRPYQIMRELYVESEKYISKIKPDYTKKLNVTFVGLWWTLWIIASFLERIGMRLNLKAETLDEIINATTINLINEIFTIPLCLIIIKVIKNYSVVENDLFEMEKSKSIEITDESIPLIE
;
A
#
# COMPACT_ATOMS: atom_id res chain seq x y z
N MET A 1 -3.58 12.63 -22.84
CA MET A 1 -3.25 11.21 -23.16
C MET A 1 -2.88 10.48 -21.88
N LEU A 2 -3.32 9.23 -21.74
CA LEU A 2 -3.02 8.37 -20.59
C LEU A 2 -1.52 8.03 -20.58
N LYS A 3 -0.99 7.80 -19.39
CA LYS A 3 0.43 7.53 -19.16
C LYS A 3 0.60 6.13 -18.57
N ASN A 4 1.51 5.33 -19.12
CA ASN A 4 1.74 3.97 -18.65
C ASN A 4 2.11 3.93 -17.16
N ASN A 5 1.44 3.06 -16.41
CA ASN A 5 1.62 2.88 -14.98
C ASN A 5 2.00 1.44 -14.57
N LYS A 6 2.14 0.52 -15.54
CA LYS A 6 2.39 -0.91 -15.31
C LYS A 6 3.69 -1.18 -14.56
N LEU A 7 4.75 -0.44 -14.89
CA LEU A 7 6.04 -0.57 -14.20
C LEU A 7 5.95 -0.15 -12.72
N ARG A 8 5.22 0.93 -12.41
CA ARG A 8 5.03 1.39 -11.03
C ARG A 8 4.24 0.37 -10.22
N ALA A 9 3.17 -0.18 -10.80
CA ALA A 9 2.41 -1.26 -10.17
C ALA A 9 3.25 -2.50 -9.90
N ARG A 10 4.08 -2.93 -10.87
CA ARG A 10 4.99 -4.07 -10.70
C ARG A 10 5.99 -3.83 -9.56
N ASN A 11 6.64 -2.67 -9.54
CA ASN A 11 7.59 -2.31 -8.49
C ASN A 11 6.91 -2.28 -7.12
N LEU A 12 5.66 -1.80 -7.06
CA LEU A 12 4.87 -1.76 -5.83
C LEU A 12 4.50 -3.17 -5.34
N ILE A 13 4.15 -4.09 -6.24
CA ILE A 13 3.93 -5.49 -5.88
C ILE A 13 5.22 -6.13 -5.34
N ILE A 14 6.35 -5.89 -5.99
CA ILE A 14 7.65 -6.43 -5.55
C ILE A 14 8.01 -5.92 -4.14
N ILE A 15 7.87 -4.61 -3.88
CA ILE A 15 8.21 -4.08 -2.55
C ILE A 15 7.25 -4.58 -1.47
N PHE A 16 5.95 -4.79 -1.76
CA PHE A 16 5.04 -5.41 -0.79
C PHE A 16 5.35 -6.90 -0.55
N LEU A 17 5.88 -7.63 -1.54
CA LEU A 17 6.39 -8.99 -1.32
C LEU A 17 7.64 -8.99 -0.44
N ILE A 18 8.54 -8.03 -0.63
CA ILE A 18 9.71 -7.85 0.24
C ILE A 18 9.26 -7.54 1.67
N ILE A 19 8.33 -6.60 1.85
CA ILE A 19 7.76 -6.28 3.18
C ILE A 19 7.12 -7.51 3.81
N PHE A 20 6.35 -8.29 3.05
CA PHE A 20 5.75 -9.53 3.55
C PHE A 20 6.80 -10.50 4.11
N ILE A 21 7.91 -10.70 3.41
CA ILE A 21 9.01 -11.57 3.87
C ILE A 21 9.69 -10.97 5.11
N LEU A 22 9.95 -9.66 5.12
CA LEU A 22 10.57 -8.99 6.26
C LEU A 22 9.67 -9.00 7.51
N ASN A 23 8.34 -8.93 7.36
CA ASN A 23 7.40 -9.10 8.47
C ASN A 23 7.53 -10.50 9.09
N ILE A 24 7.69 -11.55 8.28
CA ILE A 24 7.92 -12.91 8.81
C ILE A 24 9.21 -12.95 9.64
N ILE A 25 10.28 -12.31 9.14
CA ILE A 25 11.56 -12.20 9.87
C ILE A 25 11.37 -11.41 11.18
N THR A 26 10.59 -10.33 11.15
CA THR A 26 10.29 -9.48 12.31
C THR A 26 9.51 -10.27 13.35
N ILE A 27 8.46 -11.00 12.95
CA ILE A 27 7.69 -11.91 13.84
C ILE A 27 8.62 -12.90 14.53
N ILE A 28 9.52 -13.55 13.79
CA ILE A 28 10.47 -14.52 14.37
C ILE A 28 11.38 -13.82 15.39
N SER A 29 11.92 -12.65 15.05
CA SER A 29 12.78 -11.88 15.96
C SER A 29 12.05 -11.45 17.24
N ASP A 30 10.81 -11.01 17.12
CA ASP A 30 9.98 -10.58 18.24
C ASP A 30 9.57 -11.75 19.13
N LEU A 31 9.28 -12.92 18.55
CA LEU A 31 9.06 -14.14 19.33
C LEU A 31 10.32 -14.58 20.09
N MET A 32 11.50 -14.47 19.47
CA MET A 32 12.78 -14.74 20.14
C MET A 32 13.02 -13.77 21.30
N GLN A 33 12.78 -12.47 21.08
CA GLN A 33 12.89 -11.45 22.12
C GLN A 33 11.91 -11.72 23.26
N TYR A 34 10.64 -11.98 22.93
CA TYR A 34 9.61 -12.27 23.91
C TYR A 34 9.97 -13.50 24.76
N SER A 35 10.47 -14.57 24.12
CA SER A 35 10.93 -15.77 24.82
C SER A 35 12.11 -15.49 25.75
N MET A 36 13.08 -14.68 25.32
CA MET A 36 14.26 -14.32 26.12
C MET A 36 13.84 -13.51 27.36
N LEU A 37 12.99 -12.50 27.17
CA LEU A 37 12.55 -11.62 28.25
C LEU A 37 11.70 -12.34 29.30
N ASN A 38 10.99 -13.40 28.92
CA ASN A 38 10.18 -14.22 29.82
C ASN A 38 10.92 -15.48 30.33
N SER A 39 12.23 -15.59 30.12
CA SER A 39 13.03 -16.71 30.60
C SER A 39 13.06 -16.79 32.12
N LEU A 40 12.72 -17.95 32.69
CA LEU A 40 12.82 -18.20 34.14
C LEU A 40 14.26 -18.29 34.64
N GLU A 41 15.20 -18.64 33.75
CA GLU A 41 16.62 -18.72 34.04
C GLU A 41 17.31 -17.34 33.94
N GLY A 42 16.56 -16.31 33.51
CA GLY A 42 17.09 -15.02 33.13
C GLY A 42 17.79 -15.06 31.77
N PHE A 43 18.56 -14.01 31.48
CA PHE A 43 19.41 -13.89 30.31
C PHE A 43 20.68 -13.10 30.69
N SER A 44 21.75 -13.36 29.96
CA SER A 44 23.03 -12.67 30.11
C SER A 44 23.01 -11.29 29.44
N MET A 45 23.95 -10.43 29.85
CA MET A 45 24.13 -9.13 29.20
C MET A 45 24.47 -9.29 27.71
N GLU A 46 25.27 -10.30 27.34
CA GLU A 46 25.64 -10.58 25.95
C GLU A 46 24.41 -10.96 25.10
N GLU A 47 23.52 -11.81 25.62
CA GLU A 47 22.27 -12.16 24.94
C GLU A 47 21.37 -10.95 24.71
N ALA A 48 21.28 -10.05 25.71
CA ALA A 48 20.55 -8.80 25.59
C ALA A 48 21.14 -7.88 24.52
N GLU A 49 22.46 -7.69 24.50
CA GLU A 49 23.15 -6.86 23.50
C GLU A 49 22.98 -7.41 22.08
N LEU A 50 23.06 -8.73 21.89
CA LEU A 50 22.82 -9.38 20.59
C LEU A 50 21.36 -9.25 20.15
N ASN A 51 20.41 -9.35 21.08
CA ASN A 51 19.01 -9.09 20.82
C ASN A 51 18.76 -7.66 20.35
N ASP A 52 19.30 -6.68 21.07
CA ASP A 52 19.12 -5.26 20.78
C ASP A 52 19.74 -4.87 19.44
N LEU A 53 20.91 -5.43 19.13
CA LEU A 53 21.55 -5.28 17.82
C LEU A 53 20.65 -5.85 16.71
N ARG A 54 20.11 -7.06 16.89
CA ARG A 54 19.22 -7.71 15.91
C ARG A 54 17.97 -6.86 15.68
N GLN A 55 17.32 -6.42 16.76
CA GLN A 55 16.11 -5.59 16.67
C GLN A 55 16.39 -4.24 16.02
N SER A 56 17.53 -3.61 16.31
CA SER A 56 17.94 -2.36 15.67
C SER A 56 18.16 -2.52 14.16
N ILE A 57 18.84 -3.59 13.73
CA ILE A 57 19.07 -3.87 12.31
C ILE A 57 17.74 -4.09 11.58
N ILE A 58 16.84 -4.89 12.17
CA ILE A 58 15.50 -5.13 11.60
C ILE A 58 14.71 -3.82 11.52
N GLY A 59 14.66 -3.05 12.60
CA GLY A 59 13.95 -1.78 12.66
C GLY A 59 14.43 -0.77 11.60
N ILE A 60 15.75 -0.59 11.46
CA ILE A 60 16.33 0.32 10.45
C ILE A 60 16.02 -0.18 9.03
N THR A 61 16.11 -1.49 8.80
CA THR A 61 15.79 -2.11 7.50
C THR A 61 14.32 -1.90 7.15
N MET A 62 13.42 -2.21 8.08
CA MET A 62 11.98 -2.05 7.92
C MET A 62 11.60 -0.60 7.67
N PHE A 63 12.12 0.33 8.47
CA PHE A 63 11.88 1.75 8.29
C PHE A 63 12.29 2.22 6.87
N SER A 64 13.48 1.82 6.42
CA SER A 64 13.99 2.18 5.09
C SER A 64 13.10 1.63 3.96
N VAL A 65 12.66 0.37 4.08
CA VAL A 65 11.77 -0.27 3.10
C VAL A 65 10.39 0.38 3.11
N TYR A 66 9.83 0.74 4.27
CA TYR A 66 8.56 1.45 4.36
C TYR A 66 8.62 2.86 3.74
N VAL A 67 9.71 3.60 3.92
CA VAL A 67 9.92 4.90 3.26
C VAL A 67 9.92 4.72 1.74
N CYS A 68 10.68 3.76 1.21
CA CYS A 68 10.68 3.44 -0.21
C CYS A 68 9.29 3.03 -0.71
N CYS A 69 8.58 2.18 0.04
CA CYS A 69 7.22 1.73 -0.28
C CYS A 69 6.25 2.90 -0.37
N TYR A 70 6.29 3.80 0.61
CA TYR A 70 5.43 4.98 0.67
C TYR A 70 5.62 5.89 -0.55
N VAL A 71 6.88 6.15 -0.94
CA VAL A 71 7.20 6.93 -2.15
C VAL A 71 6.69 6.24 -3.41
N LEU A 72 6.98 4.94 -3.58
CA LEU A 72 6.52 4.18 -4.74
C LEU A 72 4.99 4.12 -4.82
N PHE A 73 4.32 3.98 -3.67
CA PHE A 73 2.87 3.96 -3.56
C PHE A 73 2.28 5.30 -4.05
N ILE A 74 2.75 6.42 -3.53
CA ILE A 74 2.26 7.76 -3.92
C ILE A 74 2.49 8.02 -5.41
N LEU A 75 3.65 7.63 -5.95
CA LEU A 75 3.95 7.79 -7.38
C LEU A 75 3.02 6.97 -8.28
N TRP A 76 2.71 5.72 -7.89
CA TRP A 76 1.74 4.87 -8.58
C TRP A 76 0.32 5.43 -8.47
N PHE A 77 -0.08 5.79 -7.25
CA PHE A 77 -1.43 6.22 -6.91
C PHE A 77 -1.80 7.55 -7.57
N ARG A 78 -0.90 8.54 -7.54
CA ARG A 78 -1.10 9.81 -8.26
C ARG A 78 -1.20 9.59 -9.77
N ARG A 79 -0.37 8.70 -10.33
CA ARG A 79 -0.42 8.40 -11.77
C ARG A 79 -1.75 7.76 -12.15
N ALA A 80 -2.22 6.80 -11.35
CA ALA A 80 -3.52 6.15 -11.56
C ALA A 80 -4.65 7.17 -11.59
N TYR A 81 -4.64 8.12 -10.66
CA TYR A 81 -5.65 9.16 -10.58
C TYR A 81 -5.55 10.22 -11.68
N TYR A 82 -4.32 10.56 -12.09
CA TYR A 82 -4.09 11.37 -13.29
C TYR A 82 -4.70 10.71 -14.54
N ASN A 83 -4.52 9.40 -14.72
CA ASN A 83 -5.04 8.69 -15.88
C ASN A 83 -6.56 8.71 -15.91
N LEU A 84 -7.22 8.51 -14.75
CA LEU A 84 -8.67 8.60 -14.65
C LEU A 84 -9.19 10.02 -14.98
N HIS A 85 -8.50 11.07 -14.52
CA HIS A 85 -8.83 12.46 -14.88
C HIS A 85 -8.78 12.76 -16.38
N GLN A 86 -8.04 11.97 -17.17
CA GLN A 86 -8.01 12.17 -18.63
C GLN A 86 -9.31 11.73 -19.31
N VAL A 87 -10.08 10.84 -18.68
CA VAL A 87 -11.27 10.21 -19.27
C VAL A 87 -12.57 10.54 -18.54
N VAL A 88 -12.49 10.85 -17.24
CA VAL A 88 -13.65 11.20 -16.40
C VAL A 88 -13.51 12.65 -15.92
N LYS A 89 -14.49 13.49 -16.28
CA LYS A 89 -14.48 14.95 -16.02
C LYS A 89 -15.07 15.38 -14.67
N HIS A 90 -15.76 14.48 -13.95
CA HIS A 90 -16.58 14.81 -12.79
C HIS A 90 -16.10 14.11 -11.51
N LEU A 91 -14.77 13.97 -11.35
CA LEU A 91 -14.19 13.38 -10.15
C LEU A 91 -14.31 14.33 -8.95
N GLU A 92 -14.48 13.77 -7.76
CA GLU A 92 -14.71 14.48 -6.50
C GLU A 92 -13.48 15.26 -6.01
N HIS A 93 -12.28 14.83 -6.39
CA HIS A 93 -11.03 15.42 -5.94
C HIS A 93 -10.09 15.73 -7.09
N SER A 94 -9.26 16.77 -6.92
CA SER A 94 -8.21 17.07 -7.90
C SER A 94 -7.07 16.07 -7.83
N GLU A 95 -6.35 15.89 -8.94
CA GLU A 95 -5.18 15.00 -9.04
C GLU A 95 -4.16 15.21 -7.91
N GLY A 96 -3.92 16.48 -7.52
CA GLY A 96 -2.96 16.84 -6.48
C GLY A 96 -3.27 16.19 -5.12
N TRP A 97 -4.54 15.94 -4.83
CA TRP A 97 -4.94 15.28 -3.58
C TRP A 97 -4.52 13.82 -3.50
N ALA A 98 -4.31 13.13 -4.63
CA ALA A 98 -3.78 11.76 -4.60
C ALA A 98 -2.36 11.68 -4.00
N ALA A 99 -1.59 12.77 -4.04
CA ALA A 99 -0.32 12.87 -3.29
C ALA A 99 -0.50 13.62 -1.96
N GLY A 100 -1.12 14.80 -1.98
CA GLY A 100 -1.19 15.67 -0.81
C GLY A 100 -1.97 15.08 0.37
N ALA A 101 -2.98 14.25 0.12
CA ALA A 101 -3.79 13.65 1.17
C ALA A 101 -2.99 12.84 2.20
N TRP A 102 -1.86 12.27 1.78
CA TRP A 102 -1.01 11.43 2.60
C TRP A 102 -0.24 12.20 3.68
N PHE A 103 -0.03 13.51 3.47
CA PHE A 103 0.77 14.38 4.33
C PHE A 103 -0.07 15.30 5.22
N VAL A 104 -1.39 15.39 4.98
CA VAL A 104 -2.26 16.26 5.77
C VAL A 104 -2.89 15.45 6.91
N PRO A 105 -2.62 15.81 8.18
CA PRO A 105 -3.23 15.14 9.34
C PRO A 105 -4.75 15.10 9.25
N PHE A 106 -5.34 14.03 9.76
CA PHE A 106 -6.79 13.72 9.70
C PHE A 106 -7.30 13.41 8.29
N ILE A 107 -6.94 14.19 7.27
CA ILE A 107 -7.31 13.94 5.87
C ILE A 107 -6.72 12.61 5.37
N ASN A 108 -5.50 12.28 5.81
CA ASN A 108 -4.82 11.04 5.48
C ASN A 108 -5.60 9.77 5.90
N PHE A 109 -6.57 9.86 6.81
CA PHE A 109 -7.43 8.74 7.22
C PHE A 109 -8.68 8.53 6.35
N PHE A 110 -9.01 9.47 5.46
CA PHE A 110 -10.25 9.40 4.68
C PHE A 110 -10.00 9.52 3.17
N ARG A 111 -9.18 10.49 2.77
CA ARG A 111 -9.09 10.88 1.37
C ARG A 111 -8.41 9.84 0.47
N PRO A 112 -7.35 9.13 0.90
CA PRO A 112 -6.79 8.09 0.03
C PRO A 112 -7.75 6.92 -0.17
N TYR A 113 -8.61 6.59 0.81
CA TYR A 113 -9.70 5.64 0.62
C TYR A 113 -10.73 6.13 -0.40
N GLN A 114 -11.18 7.38 -0.28
CA GLN A 114 -12.13 7.99 -1.22
C GLN A 114 -11.60 7.94 -2.65
N ILE A 115 -10.35 8.37 -2.85
CA ILE A 115 -9.69 8.36 -4.17
C ILE A 115 -9.55 6.93 -4.69
N MET A 116 -9.17 5.95 -3.87
CA MET A 116 -9.04 4.57 -4.33
C MET A 116 -10.38 3.91 -4.69
N ARG A 117 -11.44 4.24 -3.94
CA ARG A 117 -12.80 3.82 -4.26
C ARG A 117 -13.29 4.47 -5.55
N GLU A 118 -13.01 5.74 -5.75
CA GLU A 118 -13.36 6.46 -6.99
C GLU A 118 -12.61 5.88 -8.19
N LEU A 119 -11.31 5.57 -8.04
CA LEU A 119 -10.52 4.83 -9.03
C LEU A 119 -11.25 3.55 -9.47
N TYR A 120 -11.77 2.77 -8.52
CA TYR A 120 -12.50 1.54 -8.82
C TYR A 120 -13.81 1.80 -9.56
N VAL A 121 -14.65 2.64 -8.97
CA VAL A 121 -16.04 2.82 -9.42
C VAL A 121 -16.09 3.54 -10.77
N GLU A 122 -15.34 4.63 -10.93
CA GLU A 122 -15.42 5.46 -12.14
C GLU A 122 -14.67 4.84 -13.32
N SER A 123 -13.58 4.10 -13.08
CA SER A 123 -12.94 3.33 -14.16
C SER A 123 -13.86 2.23 -14.70
N GLU A 124 -14.54 1.49 -13.81
CA GLU A 124 -15.50 0.46 -14.23
C GLU A 124 -16.67 1.07 -15.00
N LYS A 125 -17.29 2.15 -14.48
CA LYS A 125 -18.35 2.87 -15.18
C LYS A 125 -17.93 3.39 -16.55
N TYR A 126 -16.73 3.94 -16.67
CA TYR A 126 -16.23 4.44 -17.94
C TYR A 126 -16.07 3.30 -18.96
N ILE A 127 -15.43 2.20 -18.57
CA ILE A 127 -15.23 1.05 -19.46
C ILE A 127 -16.57 0.41 -19.85
N SER A 128 -17.52 0.25 -18.93
CA SER A 128 -18.83 -0.33 -19.25
C SER A 128 -19.63 0.50 -20.25
N LYS A 129 -19.41 1.82 -20.35
CA LYS A 129 -20.04 2.67 -21.38
C LYS A 129 -19.46 2.43 -22.77
N ILE A 130 -18.18 2.11 -22.86
CA ILE A 130 -17.47 1.89 -24.14
C ILE A 130 -17.58 0.44 -24.58
N LYS A 131 -17.52 -0.49 -23.62
CA LYS A 131 -17.54 -1.93 -23.85
C LYS A 131 -18.55 -2.60 -22.92
N PRO A 132 -19.83 -2.73 -23.34
CA PRO A 132 -20.89 -3.35 -22.54
C PRO A 132 -20.58 -4.78 -22.10
N ASP A 133 -19.84 -5.54 -22.92
CA ASP A 133 -19.43 -6.93 -22.63
C ASP A 133 -18.17 -7.03 -21.75
N TYR A 134 -17.75 -5.95 -21.09
CA TYR A 134 -16.59 -5.98 -20.20
C TYR A 134 -16.91 -6.75 -18.91
N THR A 135 -16.24 -7.87 -18.70
CA THR A 135 -16.54 -8.82 -17.62
C THR A 135 -15.71 -8.64 -16.35
N LYS A 136 -14.61 -7.88 -16.40
CA LYS A 136 -13.72 -7.69 -15.26
C LYS A 136 -14.31 -6.63 -14.32
N LYS A 137 -14.85 -7.06 -13.18
CA LYS A 137 -15.41 -6.16 -12.16
C LYS A 137 -14.45 -5.89 -11.02
N LEU A 138 -14.43 -4.66 -10.54
CA LEU A 138 -13.62 -4.26 -9.40
C LEU A 138 -14.44 -4.37 -8.11
N ASN A 139 -14.06 -5.32 -7.26
CA ASN A 139 -14.72 -5.47 -5.97
C ASN A 139 -14.19 -4.44 -4.97
N VAL A 140 -15.00 -3.41 -4.69
CA VAL A 140 -14.70 -2.32 -3.73
C VAL A 140 -14.51 -2.81 -2.29
N THR A 141 -14.98 -4.01 -1.94
CA THR A 141 -14.74 -4.61 -0.62
C THR A 141 -13.25 -4.77 -0.35
N PHE A 142 -12.42 -5.06 -1.35
CA PHE A 142 -10.97 -5.14 -1.16
C PHE A 142 -10.35 -3.79 -0.79
N VAL A 143 -10.90 -2.68 -1.29
CA VAL A 143 -10.46 -1.32 -0.91
C VAL A 143 -10.86 -1.04 0.55
N GLY A 144 -12.07 -1.43 0.96
CA GLY A 144 -12.51 -1.34 2.35
C GLY A 144 -11.65 -2.16 3.31
N LEU A 145 -11.40 -3.43 2.98
CA LEU A 145 -10.54 -4.32 3.79
C LEU A 145 -9.11 -3.78 3.91
N TRP A 146 -8.52 -3.35 2.80
CA TRP A 146 -7.20 -2.71 2.80
C TRP A 146 -7.17 -1.51 3.74
N TRP A 147 -8.15 -0.62 3.64
CA TRP A 147 -8.16 0.60 4.44
C TRP A 147 -8.37 0.32 5.93
N THR A 148 -9.30 -0.56 6.27
CA THR A 148 -9.55 -0.97 7.66
C THR A 148 -8.30 -1.60 8.29
N LEU A 149 -7.65 -2.54 7.59
CA LEU A 149 -6.43 -3.17 8.08
C LEU A 149 -5.29 -2.16 8.22
N TRP A 150 -5.14 -1.24 7.25
CA TRP A 150 -4.13 -0.19 7.31
C TRP A 150 -4.34 0.75 8.50
N ILE A 151 -5.58 1.15 8.80
CA ILE A 151 -5.89 1.98 9.98
C ILE A 151 -5.49 1.25 11.26
N ILE A 152 -5.95 0.01 11.44
CA ILE A 152 -5.67 -0.77 12.66
C ILE A 152 -4.16 -0.94 12.84
N ALA A 153 -3.47 -1.40 11.80
CA ALA A 153 -2.02 -1.60 11.84
C ALA A 153 -1.27 -0.27 12.11
N SER A 154 -1.70 0.83 11.49
CA SER A 154 -1.08 2.15 11.72
C SER A 154 -1.27 2.66 13.15
N PHE A 155 -2.38 2.33 13.81
CA PHE A 155 -2.59 2.68 15.21
C PHE A 155 -1.74 1.83 16.14
N LEU A 156 -1.73 0.51 15.95
CA LEU A 156 -0.93 -0.42 16.75
C LEU A 156 0.57 -0.12 16.61
N GLU A 157 1.05 0.15 15.40
CA GLU A 157 2.43 0.55 15.15
C GLU A 157 2.83 1.81 15.92
N ARG A 158 1.97 2.84 15.94
CA ARG A 158 2.23 4.07 16.70
C ARG A 158 2.25 3.83 18.21
N ILE A 159 1.42 2.90 18.70
CA ILE A 159 1.41 2.52 20.11
C ILE A 159 2.69 1.76 20.44
N GLY A 160 3.02 0.72 19.67
CA GLY A 160 4.24 -0.09 19.82
C GLY A 160 5.50 0.77 19.78
N MET A 161 5.63 1.67 18.80
CA MET A 161 6.75 2.61 18.71
C MET A 161 6.88 3.51 19.94
N ARG A 162 5.76 4.05 20.45
CA ARG A 162 5.76 4.90 21.65
C ARG A 162 6.13 4.14 22.92
N LEU A 163 5.70 2.88 23.04
CA LEU A 163 6.07 2.01 24.15
C LEU A 163 7.56 1.66 24.09
N ASN A 164 8.06 1.23 22.93
CA ASN A 164 9.48 0.93 22.72
C ASN A 164 10.39 2.12 23.05
N LEU A 165 10.04 3.33 22.59
CA LEU A 165 10.84 4.54 22.86
C LEU A 165 10.88 4.99 24.32
N LYS A 166 9.95 4.53 25.14
CA LYS A 166 9.81 4.93 26.55
C LYS A 166 10.12 3.81 27.53
N ALA A 167 10.39 2.60 27.03
CA ALA A 167 10.62 1.44 27.88
C ALA A 167 11.95 1.60 28.64
N GLU A 168 11.88 1.59 29.97
CA GLU A 168 13.03 1.63 30.87
C GLU A 168 13.12 0.36 31.72
N THR A 169 12.04 -0.43 31.75
CA THR A 169 11.90 -1.66 32.52
C THR A 169 11.62 -2.87 31.64
N LEU A 170 11.93 -4.07 32.13
CA LEU A 170 11.68 -5.31 31.40
C LEU A 170 10.20 -5.51 31.04
N ASP A 171 9.30 -5.22 31.96
CA ASP A 171 7.85 -5.33 31.74
C ASP A 171 7.38 -4.39 30.62
N GLU A 172 7.94 -3.18 30.52
CA GLU A 172 7.61 -2.26 29.43
C GLU A 172 8.12 -2.75 28.07
N ILE A 173 9.30 -3.37 28.02
CA ILE A 173 9.82 -4.00 26.80
C ILE A 173 8.91 -5.16 26.40
N ILE A 174 8.53 -6.04 27.33
CA ILE A 174 7.61 -7.16 27.08
C ILE A 174 6.27 -6.65 26.52
N ASN A 175 5.70 -5.60 27.13
CA ASN A 175 4.46 -4.99 26.66
C ASN A 175 4.61 -4.41 25.24
N ALA A 176 5.73 -3.73 24.96
CA ALA A 176 6.01 -3.19 23.63
C ALA A 176 6.14 -4.30 22.57
N THR A 177 6.91 -5.36 22.85
CA THR A 177 7.04 -6.54 21.98
C THR A 177 5.70 -7.24 21.78
N THR A 178 4.86 -7.32 22.82
CA THR A 178 3.51 -7.90 22.72
C THR A 178 2.63 -7.11 21.76
N ILE A 179 2.64 -5.78 21.84
CA ILE A 179 1.92 -4.92 20.88
C ILE A 179 2.43 -5.11 19.45
N ASN A 180 3.74 -5.23 19.26
CA ASN A 180 4.32 -5.51 17.94
C ASN A 180 3.83 -6.87 17.39
N LEU A 181 3.85 -7.93 18.19
CA LEU A 181 3.33 -9.25 17.79
C LEU A 181 1.83 -9.23 17.46
N ILE A 182 1.03 -8.45 18.20
CA ILE A 182 -0.40 -8.26 17.89
C ILE A 182 -0.56 -7.50 16.56
N ASN A 183 0.28 -6.50 16.28
CA ASN A 183 0.25 -5.74 15.03
C ASN A 183 0.44 -6.65 13.81
N GLU A 184 1.31 -7.66 13.92
CA GLU A 184 1.62 -8.59 12.83
C GLU A 184 0.41 -9.41 12.35
N ILE A 185 -0.57 -9.66 13.23
CA ILE A 185 -1.85 -10.28 12.89
C ILE A 185 -2.59 -9.48 11.80
N PHE A 186 -2.41 -8.16 11.78
CA PHE A 186 -3.04 -7.25 10.83
C PHE A 186 -2.12 -6.92 9.65
N THR A 187 -0.81 -6.79 9.87
CA THR A 187 0.15 -6.41 8.83
C THR A 187 0.33 -7.49 7.76
N ILE A 188 0.33 -8.77 8.14
CA ILE A 188 0.41 -9.90 7.19
C ILE A 188 -0.76 -9.91 6.19
N PRO A 189 -2.04 -9.93 6.60
CA PRO A 189 -3.16 -9.86 5.67
C PRO A 189 -3.22 -8.50 4.95
N LEU A 190 -2.75 -7.40 5.57
CA LEU A 190 -2.64 -6.09 4.92
C LEU A 190 -1.72 -6.13 3.68
N CYS A 191 -0.57 -6.81 3.75
CA CYS A 191 0.32 -6.98 2.60
C CYS A 191 -0.35 -7.75 1.46
N LEU A 192 -1.12 -8.80 1.77
CA LEU A 192 -1.81 -9.59 0.77
C LEU A 192 -2.95 -8.81 0.11
N ILE A 193 -3.75 -8.09 0.90
CA ILE A 193 -4.88 -7.32 0.38
C ILE A 193 -4.43 -6.15 -0.49
N ILE A 194 -3.36 -5.45 -0.12
CA ILE A 194 -2.87 -4.32 -0.93
C ILE A 194 -2.26 -4.81 -2.25
N ILE A 195 -1.55 -5.94 -2.25
CA ILE A 195 -1.11 -6.58 -3.50
C ILE A 195 -2.31 -6.92 -4.38
N LYS A 196 -3.39 -7.47 -3.80
CA LYS A 196 -4.62 -7.79 -4.53
C LYS A 196 -5.27 -6.53 -5.12
N VAL A 197 -5.34 -5.45 -4.34
CA VAL A 197 -5.88 -4.15 -4.75
C VAL A 197 -5.07 -3.57 -5.93
N ILE A 198 -3.74 -3.54 -5.83
CA ILE A 198 -2.86 -3.04 -6.88
C ILE A 198 -3.00 -3.89 -8.16
N LYS A 199 -2.98 -5.22 -8.03
CA LYS A 199 -3.13 -6.14 -9.18
C LYS A 199 -4.46 -5.94 -9.88
N ASN A 200 -5.57 -5.92 -9.13
CA ASN A 200 -6.91 -5.75 -9.69
C ASN A 200 -7.00 -4.42 -10.46
N TYR A 201 -6.56 -3.31 -9.84
CA TYR A 201 -6.62 -2.00 -10.47
C TYR A 201 -5.71 -1.92 -11.71
N SER A 202 -4.50 -2.47 -11.64
CA SER A 202 -3.55 -2.41 -12.75
C SER A 202 -4.04 -3.11 -14.01
N VAL A 203 -4.84 -4.17 -13.88
CA VAL A 203 -5.48 -4.83 -15.03
C VAL A 203 -6.48 -3.89 -15.69
N VAL A 204 -7.34 -3.23 -14.91
CA VAL A 204 -8.36 -2.30 -15.41
C VAL A 204 -7.73 -1.05 -15.99
N GLU A 205 -6.73 -0.47 -15.32
CA GLU A 205 -5.98 0.69 -15.82
C GLU A 205 -5.28 0.38 -17.15
N ASN A 206 -4.75 -0.83 -17.33
CA ASN A 206 -4.12 -1.24 -18.58
C ASN A 206 -5.15 -1.42 -19.70
N ASP A 207 -6.31 -2.02 -19.42
CA ASP A 207 -7.39 -2.14 -20.41
C ASP A 207 -7.86 -0.74 -20.85
N LEU A 208 -8.03 0.17 -19.90
CA LEU A 208 -8.37 1.58 -20.17
C LEU A 208 -7.30 2.26 -21.05
N PHE A 209 -6.02 2.04 -20.74
CA PHE A 209 -4.90 2.59 -21.52
C PHE A 209 -4.91 2.12 -22.98
N GLU A 210 -5.12 0.82 -23.23
CA GLU A 210 -5.16 0.27 -24.59
C GLU A 210 -6.40 0.75 -25.37
N MET A 211 -7.56 0.88 -24.72
CA MET A 211 -8.79 1.40 -25.36
C MET A 211 -8.63 2.87 -25.80
N GLU A 212 -8.07 3.72 -24.94
CA GLU A 212 -7.83 5.12 -25.31
C GLU A 212 -6.76 5.25 -26.39
N LYS A 213 -5.77 4.36 -26.38
CA LYS A 213 -4.75 4.31 -27.42
C LYS A 213 -5.36 3.90 -28.77
N SER A 214 -6.19 2.85 -28.83
CA SER A 214 -6.83 2.45 -30.10
C SER A 214 -7.74 3.54 -30.65
N LYS A 215 -8.56 4.16 -29.79
CA LYS A 215 -9.43 5.28 -30.18
C LYS A 215 -8.64 6.46 -30.76
N SER A 216 -7.47 6.77 -30.18
CA SER A 216 -6.62 7.84 -30.72
C SER A 216 -6.05 7.51 -32.09
N ILE A 217 -5.74 6.24 -32.38
CA ILE A 217 -5.25 5.79 -33.69
C ILE A 217 -6.35 5.91 -34.74
N GLU A 218 -7.56 5.39 -34.45
CA GLU A 218 -8.72 5.48 -35.34
C GLU A 218 -9.03 6.92 -35.77
N ILE A 219 -9.06 7.86 -34.82
CA ILE A 219 -9.30 9.29 -35.11
C ILE A 219 -8.19 9.87 -36.00
N THR A 220 -6.95 9.42 -35.84
CA THR A 220 -5.82 9.91 -36.62
C THR A 220 -5.92 9.39 -38.06
N ASP A 221 -6.25 8.11 -38.25
CA ASP A 221 -6.41 7.49 -39.56
C ASP A 221 -7.60 8.08 -40.34
N GLU A 222 -8.72 8.38 -39.68
CA GLU A 222 -9.88 9.06 -40.30
C GLU A 222 -9.59 10.51 -40.71
N SER A 223 -8.57 11.15 -40.11
CA SER A 223 -8.23 12.56 -40.38
C SER A 223 -7.25 12.77 -41.54
N ILE A 224 -6.70 11.69 -42.13
CA ILE A 224 -5.82 11.76 -43.29
C ILE A 224 -6.69 11.88 -44.56
N PRO A 225 -6.67 13.01 -45.28
CA PRO A 225 -7.42 13.13 -46.53
C PRO A 225 -6.86 12.14 -47.54
N LEU A 226 -7.73 11.38 -48.20
CA LEU A 226 -7.37 10.60 -49.38
C LEU A 226 -6.81 11.58 -50.43
N ILE A 227 -5.49 11.61 -50.60
CA ILE A 227 -4.85 12.28 -51.73
C ILE A 227 -5.11 11.37 -52.94
N GLU A 228 -6.18 11.68 -53.68
CA GLU A 228 -6.36 11.23 -55.07
C GLU A 228 -5.52 12.09 -56.03
#